data_AF-A0A2N6A5G0-F1
#
_entry.id   AF-A0A2N6A5G0-F1
#
_cell.length_a   1.000
_cell.length_b   1.000
_cell.length_c   1.000
_cell.angle_alpha   90.00
_cell.angle_beta   90.00
_cell.angle_gamma   90.00
#
_symmetry.space_group_name_H-M   'P 1'
#
loop_
_entity.id
_entity.type
_entity.pdbx_description
1 polymer ?
#
loop_
_entity_poly.entity_id
_entity_poly.type
_entity_poly.pdbx_seq_one_letter_code
_entity_poly.pdbx_strand_id
1 'polypeptide(L)'
;MKALFIGRFQPFHDGHLDAIKQISESEIIIGVGSSQYSETDDNPQSFEERKKNIESNLDGLNLNYQIIAIPDIHNENEWVNHVKNTVGEFDTVYTGNDVVKKLFEEKNYNVKMIKKNINISATEIREEAARLFEKLKKTKRTFGYCLSIAPTTLEINKLKREQDAIILAHSYQTTDIMYGVADFLGDSYGLSKIAAEHSAKKIIFCSVHFMGETAKILSPEKEVLIPAVAGCSLADSITAKDVQNLKEKHPGVPILTYVNTSAEVKAQSDICVTSSNALKIIESLPNDEIIFIPDMLMGHNLQKLTKKKLILWDGVCIVHEQFDKRAVKKIRAQFPHTKILAHYECTPSVIDSVDLVGSTSDMLNYVKDNPSEHYMLITECGITDRVQTEFPNKHIVGSCQLCPYMKKIKLEDILTALKNPRKDQIINLGKEVLQKAKISLDKMMELSK
;
A
#
# COMPACT_ATOMS: atom_id res chain seq x y z
N MET A 1 4.18 27.14 35.31
CA MET A 1 4.15 28.07 34.16
C MET A 1 3.28 27.44 33.09
N LYS A 2 2.44 28.24 32.43
CA LYS A 2 1.47 27.81 31.41
C LYS A 2 1.85 28.38 30.05
N ALA A 3 1.89 27.53 29.03
CA ALA A 3 2.05 27.95 27.64
C ALA A 3 0.71 27.94 26.91
N LEU A 4 0.45 28.95 26.08
CA LEU A 4 -0.66 28.95 25.13
C LEU A 4 -0.13 28.56 23.74
N PHE A 5 -0.65 27.48 23.17
CA PHE A 5 -0.45 27.10 21.78
C PHE A 5 -1.77 27.22 21.02
N ILE A 6 -1.85 28.19 20.11
CA ILE A 6 -3.10 28.57 19.43
C ILE A 6 -3.05 28.24 17.93
N GLY A 7 -4.15 27.69 17.41
CA GLY A 7 -4.28 27.32 16.00
C GLY A 7 -5.67 26.78 15.67
N ARG A 8 -5.97 26.54 14.39
CA ARG A 8 -7.25 25.93 13.98
C ARG A 8 -7.26 24.41 14.11
N PHE A 9 -6.09 23.77 14.01
CA PHE A 9 -5.85 22.33 14.16
C PHE A 9 -6.80 21.44 13.31
N GLN A 10 -6.86 21.72 12.00
CA GLN A 10 -7.77 21.04 11.05
C GLN A 10 -7.03 20.54 9.79
N PRO A 11 -6.33 19.40 9.83
CA PRO A 11 -6.27 18.45 10.95
C PRO A 11 -5.13 18.79 11.93
N PHE A 12 -5.13 18.13 13.10
CA PHE A 12 -3.91 18.00 13.90
C PHE A 12 -2.96 17.00 13.21
N HIS A 13 -1.66 17.27 13.21
CA HIS A 13 -0.66 16.51 12.44
C HIS A 13 0.71 16.59 13.13
N ASP A 14 1.69 15.81 12.68
CA ASP A 14 3.01 15.70 13.33
C ASP A 14 3.73 17.04 13.52
N GLY A 15 3.55 18.00 12.61
CA GLY A 15 4.09 19.35 12.78
C GLY A 15 3.56 20.08 14.03
N HIS A 16 2.30 19.85 14.42
CA HIS A 16 1.73 20.36 15.66
C HIS A 16 2.25 19.58 16.88
N LEU A 17 2.47 18.27 16.74
CA LEU A 17 3.07 17.47 17.81
C LEU A 17 4.52 17.91 18.08
N ASP A 18 5.31 18.13 17.04
CA ASP A 18 6.67 18.65 17.15
C ASP A 18 6.72 20.09 17.68
N ALA A 19 5.68 20.88 17.40
CA ALA A 19 5.51 22.19 18.02
C ALA A 19 5.30 22.07 19.54
N ILE A 20 4.42 21.16 19.97
CA ILE A 20 4.15 20.90 21.39
C ILE A 20 5.40 20.39 22.12
N LYS A 21 6.22 19.54 21.49
CA LYS A 21 7.49 19.07 22.06
C LYS A 21 8.53 20.18 22.28
N GLN A 22 8.37 21.35 21.65
CA GLN A 22 9.25 22.52 21.86
C GLN A 22 8.81 23.40 23.05
N ILE A 23 7.65 23.10 23.64
CA ILE A 23 7.13 23.83 24.80
C ILE A 23 7.86 23.36 26.05
N SER A 24 8.41 24.33 26.79
CA SER A 24 9.22 24.09 28.00
C SER A 24 8.40 24.11 29.29
N GLU A 25 7.19 24.67 29.21
CA GLU A 25 6.29 24.95 30.31
C GLU A 25 5.57 23.67 30.75
N SER A 26 5.29 23.56 32.05
CA SER A 26 4.74 22.35 32.68
C SER A 26 3.26 22.12 32.38
N GLU A 27 2.56 23.13 31.88
CA GLU A 27 1.14 23.11 31.54
C GLU A 27 0.92 23.74 30.17
N ILE A 28 0.13 23.07 29.31
CA ILE A 28 -0.10 23.48 27.93
C ILE A 28 -1.58 23.76 27.69
N ILE A 29 -1.90 24.95 27.22
CA ILE A 29 -3.23 25.34 26.78
C ILE A 29 -3.27 25.27 25.25
N ILE A 30 -4.04 24.35 24.69
CA ILE A 30 -4.24 24.20 23.25
C ILE A 30 -5.52 24.96 22.87
N GLY A 31 -5.35 26.17 22.34
CA GLY A 31 -6.45 27.04 21.93
C GLY A 31 -6.90 26.76 20.50
N VAL A 32 -8.09 26.19 20.31
CA VAL A 32 -8.65 25.84 19.01
C VAL A 32 -9.45 27.03 18.45
N GLY A 33 -8.85 27.78 17.52
CA GLY A 33 -9.48 28.91 16.84
C GLY A 33 -10.56 28.50 15.83
N SER A 34 -11.40 29.45 15.41
CA SER A 34 -12.53 29.21 14.50
C SER A 34 -13.44 28.09 15.00
N SER A 35 -13.57 27.95 16.32
CA SER A 35 -14.25 26.82 16.97
C SER A 35 -15.77 26.79 16.76
N GLN A 36 -16.37 27.94 16.44
CA GLN A 36 -17.82 28.04 16.18
C GLN A 36 -18.23 27.55 14.78
N TYR A 37 -17.27 27.36 13.87
CA TYR A 37 -17.54 26.94 12.50
C TYR A 37 -17.31 25.43 12.34
N SER A 38 -18.18 24.80 11.56
CA SER A 38 -18.11 23.39 11.17
C SER A 38 -18.77 23.22 9.80
N GLU A 39 -18.45 22.14 9.08
CA GLU A 39 -19.10 21.78 7.82
C GLU A 39 -19.01 22.86 6.72
N THR A 40 -17.92 23.63 6.71
CA THR A 40 -17.61 24.60 5.63
C THR A 40 -16.30 24.25 4.94
N ASP A 41 -16.07 24.76 3.73
CA ASP A 41 -14.82 24.51 2.97
C ASP A 41 -13.56 24.91 3.77
N ASP A 42 -13.65 26.01 4.52
CA ASP A 42 -12.55 26.51 5.34
C ASP A 42 -12.45 25.86 6.73
N ASN A 43 -13.55 25.30 7.25
CA ASN A 43 -13.62 24.64 8.57
C ASN A 43 -14.47 23.36 8.44
N PRO A 44 -13.88 22.28 7.88
CA PRO A 44 -14.62 21.06 7.58
C PRO A 44 -14.91 20.21 8.83
N GLN A 45 -14.22 20.46 9.95
CA GLN A 45 -14.33 19.69 11.18
C GLN A 45 -14.91 20.55 12.32
N SER A 46 -15.84 19.97 13.08
CA SER A 46 -16.34 20.56 14.32
C SER A 46 -15.24 20.68 15.39
N PHE A 47 -15.46 21.52 16.41
CA PHE A 47 -14.55 21.61 17.55
C PHE A 47 -14.35 20.25 18.24
N GLU A 48 -15.42 19.47 18.43
CA GLU A 48 -15.34 18.16 19.09
C GLU A 48 -14.52 17.13 18.29
N GLU A 49 -14.65 17.13 16.95
CA GLU A 49 -13.83 16.28 16.09
C GLU A 49 -12.35 16.66 16.13
N ARG A 50 -12.05 17.97 16.11
CA ARG A 50 -10.69 18.49 16.25
C ARG A 50 -10.10 18.15 17.61
N LYS A 51 -10.87 18.36 18.68
CA LYS A 51 -10.48 18.02 20.05
C LYS A 51 -10.13 16.55 20.18
N LYS A 52 -11.01 15.66 19.71
CA LYS A 52 -10.75 14.21 19.71
C LYS A 52 -9.51 13.85 18.90
N ASN A 53 -9.30 14.50 17.76
CA ASN A 53 -8.11 14.30 16.93
C ASN A 53 -6.84 14.72 17.67
N ILE A 54 -6.83 15.88 18.33
CA ILE A 54 -5.72 16.34 19.18
C ILE A 54 -5.46 15.33 20.31
N GLU A 55 -6.48 14.97 21.10
CA GLU A 55 -6.36 14.02 22.22
C GLU A 55 -5.77 12.69 21.76
N SER A 56 -6.26 12.12 20.65
CA SER A 56 -5.75 10.86 20.12
C SER A 56 -4.29 10.90 19.65
N ASN A 57 -3.80 12.07 19.22
CA ASN A 57 -2.41 12.25 18.81
C ASN A 57 -1.48 12.56 19.99
N LEU A 58 -2.03 13.05 21.10
CA LEU A 58 -1.29 13.30 22.34
C LEU A 58 -1.34 12.11 23.30
N ASP A 59 -2.17 11.10 23.00
CA ASP A 59 -2.30 9.91 23.82
C ASP A 59 -0.95 9.18 23.98
N GLY A 60 -0.67 8.73 25.19
CA GLY A 60 0.63 8.15 25.57
C GLY A 60 1.78 9.13 25.78
N LEU A 61 1.59 10.44 25.54
CA LEU A 61 2.54 11.47 25.94
C LEU A 61 2.19 11.91 27.37
N ASN A 62 3.15 11.83 28.29
CA ASN A 62 2.99 12.27 29.67
C ASN A 62 3.01 13.81 29.77
N LEU A 63 2.02 14.46 29.14
CA LEU A 63 1.86 15.91 29.04
C LEU A 63 0.66 16.37 29.87
N ASN A 64 0.82 17.49 30.57
CA ASN A 64 -0.29 18.16 31.24
C ASN A 64 -0.86 19.25 30.32
N TYR A 65 -2.02 19.00 29.72
CA TYR A 65 -2.63 19.90 28.75
C TYR A 65 -4.15 20.07 28.93
N GLN A 66 -4.66 21.18 28.43
CA GLN A 66 -6.10 21.45 28.29
C GLN A 66 -6.42 21.96 26.88
N ILE A 67 -7.55 21.56 26.32
CA ILE A 67 -8.01 22.00 24.98
C ILE A 67 -9.21 22.94 25.17
N ILE A 68 -9.09 24.16 24.65
CA ILE A 68 -10.10 25.22 24.83
C ILE A 68 -10.59 25.71 23.46
N ALA A 69 -11.91 25.79 23.29
CA ALA A 69 -12.54 26.38 22.12
C ALA A 69 -12.39 27.92 22.14
N ILE A 70 -11.89 28.51 21.07
CA ILE A 70 -11.79 29.96 20.90
C ILE A 70 -12.64 30.37 19.69
N PRO A 71 -13.80 30.99 19.90
CA PRO A 71 -14.60 31.52 18.80
C PRO A 71 -13.92 32.70 18.13
N ASP A 72 -14.03 32.82 16.81
CA ASP A 72 -13.51 33.99 16.11
C ASP A 72 -14.32 35.25 16.45
N ILE A 73 -13.62 36.34 16.76
CA ILE A 73 -14.17 37.69 16.78
C ILE A 73 -13.57 38.49 15.63
N HIS A 74 -14.42 39.10 14.80
CA HIS A 74 -13.99 39.88 13.62
C HIS A 74 -13.51 41.29 13.99
N ASN A 75 -12.66 41.37 15.02
CA ASN A 75 -12.07 42.62 15.53
C ASN A 75 -10.66 42.33 16.06
N GLU A 76 -9.65 42.72 15.29
CA GLU A 76 -8.24 42.47 15.59
C GLU A 76 -7.77 43.16 16.88
N ASN A 77 -8.27 44.37 17.18
CA ASN A 77 -7.84 45.15 18.35
C ASN A 77 -8.21 44.49 19.68
N GLU A 78 -9.32 43.75 19.69
CA GLU A 78 -9.83 43.03 20.86
C GLU A 78 -9.49 41.54 20.85
N TRP A 79 -8.92 41.02 19.76
CA TRP A 79 -8.71 39.58 19.58
C TRP A 79 -7.84 38.97 20.69
N VAL A 80 -6.73 39.60 21.05
CA VAL A 80 -5.86 39.11 22.14
C VAL A 80 -6.57 39.11 23.50
N ASN A 81 -7.36 40.15 23.79
CA ASN A 81 -8.15 40.23 25.02
C ASN A 81 -9.22 39.12 25.05
N HIS A 82 -9.87 38.87 23.92
CA HIS A 82 -10.85 37.81 23.78
C HIS A 82 -10.23 36.43 24.01
N VAL A 83 -9.06 36.16 23.41
CA VAL A 83 -8.30 34.93 23.66
C VAL A 83 -8.00 34.80 25.15
N LYS A 84 -7.42 35.83 25.78
CA LYS A 84 -7.10 35.83 27.22
C LYS A 84 -8.31 35.52 28.10
N ASN A 85 -9.44 36.20 27.86
CA ASN A 85 -10.67 36.01 28.63
C ASN A 85 -11.25 34.61 28.44
N THR A 86 -11.02 33.98 27.29
CA THR A 86 -11.53 32.65 26.96
C THR A 86 -10.65 31.55 27.54
N VAL A 87 -9.33 31.68 27.44
CA VAL A 87 -8.38 30.61 27.81
C VAL A 87 -7.84 30.72 29.23
N GLY A 88 -8.02 31.87 29.87
CA GLY A 88 -7.47 32.18 31.20
C GLY A 88 -6.03 32.68 31.15
N GLU A 89 -5.35 32.67 32.30
CA GLU A 89 -3.98 33.17 32.44
C GLU A 89 -2.95 32.19 31.85
N PHE A 90 -1.94 32.74 31.17
CA PHE A 90 -0.79 32.03 30.61
C PHE A 90 0.46 32.93 30.59
N ASP A 91 1.64 32.31 30.61
CA ASP A 91 2.93 33.01 30.73
C ASP A 91 3.59 33.25 29.37
N THR A 92 3.51 32.28 28.45
CA THR A 92 4.18 32.31 27.15
C THR A 92 3.23 31.87 26.04
N VAL A 93 3.23 32.58 24.92
CA VAL A 93 2.52 32.18 23.70
C VAL A 93 3.48 31.48 22.75
N TYR A 94 3.12 30.29 22.30
CA TYR A 94 3.80 29.56 21.25
C TYR A 94 2.98 29.66 19.96
N THR A 95 3.60 30.10 18.88
CA THR A 95 2.94 30.22 17.58
C THR A 95 3.90 29.94 16.42
N GLY A 96 3.37 29.40 15.33
CA GLY A 96 4.04 29.29 14.04
C GLY A 96 3.58 30.36 13.03
N ASN A 97 2.77 31.32 13.46
CA ASN A 97 2.13 32.34 12.63
C ASN A 97 2.60 33.75 13.04
N ASP A 98 3.19 34.48 12.09
CA ASP A 98 3.76 35.82 12.33
C ASP A 98 2.72 36.89 12.69
N VAL A 99 1.48 36.76 12.20
CA VAL A 99 0.38 37.67 12.55
C VAL A 99 0.00 37.48 14.01
N VAL A 100 -0.18 36.23 14.44
CA VAL A 100 -0.45 35.91 15.85
C VAL A 100 0.68 36.42 16.75
N LYS A 101 1.94 36.21 16.33
CA LYS A 101 3.10 36.73 17.06
C LYS A 101 2.99 38.24 17.26
N LYS A 102 2.80 38.99 16.17
CA LYS A 102 2.70 40.44 16.20
C LYS A 102 1.58 40.92 17.14
N LEU A 103 0.39 40.32 17.05
CA LEU A 103 -0.76 40.70 17.88
C LEU A 103 -0.48 40.55 19.38
N PHE A 104 0.14 39.43 19.79
CA PHE A 104 0.47 39.19 21.20
C PHE A 104 1.64 40.05 21.70
N GLU A 105 2.68 40.25 20.88
CA GLU A 105 3.82 41.12 21.22
C GLU A 105 3.38 42.58 21.42
N GLU A 106 2.45 43.10 20.60
CA GLU A 106 1.87 44.44 20.74
C GLU A 106 1.13 44.65 22.07
N LYS A 107 0.67 43.56 22.71
CA LYS A 107 0.07 43.56 24.05
C LYS A 107 1.05 43.18 25.16
N ASN A 108 2.35 43.19 24.88
CA ASN A 108 3.46 42.89 25.80
C ASN A 108 3.47 41.44 26.34
N TYR A 109 2.95 40.47 25.58
CA TYR A 109 3.10 39.05 25.94
C TYR A 109 4.45 38.50 25.48
N ASN A 110 4.99 37.55 26.25
CA ASN A 110 6.14 36.77 25.81
C ASN A 110 5.71 35.78 24.72
N VAL A 111 6.29 35.90 23.52
CA VAL A 111 5.99 35.02 22.39
C VAL A 111 7.23 34.26 21.94
N LYS A 112 7.11 32.94 21.82
CA LYS A 112 8.14 32.06 21.26
C LYS A 112 7.65 31.50 19.92
N MET A 113 8.47 31.71 18.88
CA MET A 113 8.23 31.09 17.58
C MET A 113 8.58 29.61 17.60
N ILE A 114 7.65 28.79 17.13
CA ILE A 114 7.87 27.37 16.93
C ILE A 114 8.78 27.17 15.72
N LYS A 115 9.86 26.40 15.88
CA LYS A 115 10.69 25.96 14.76
C LYS A 115 9.92 24.90 13.98
N LYS A 116 9.67 25.15 12.69
CA LYS A 116 9.03 24.18 11.81
C LYS A 116 10.03 23.05 11.52
N ASN A 117 9.86 21.91 12.19
CA ASN A 117 10.62 20.69 11.89
C ASN A 117 10.08 19.96 10.65
N ILE A 118 8.82 20.24 10.29
CA ILE A 118 8.16 19.71 9.09
C ILE A 118 7.80 20.89 8.19
N ASN A 119 8.36 20.91 6.98
CA ASN A 119 8.16 21.98 6.00
C ASN A 119 6.91 21.69 5.14
N ILE A 120 5.77 21.43 5.78
CA ILE A 120 4.47 21.18 5.13
C ILE A 120 3.43 22.08 5.79
N SER A 121 2.74 22.89 4.99
CA SER A 121 1.67 23.78 5.43
C SER A 121 0.32 23.07 5.51
N ALA A 122 -0.60 23.60 6.31
CA ALA A 122 -1.99 23.12 6.36
C ALA A 122 -2.71 23.23 5.01
N THR A 123 -2.30 24.16 4.15
CA THR A 123 -2.82 24.28 2.79
C THR A 123 -2.39 23.09 1.94
N GLU A 124 -1.10 22.74 1.93
CA GLU A 124 -0.60 21.57 1.21
C GLU A 124 -1.29 20.27 1.68
N ILE A 125 -1.54 20.14 2.99
CA ILE A 125 -2.28 18.98 3.54
C ILE A 125 -3.70 18.90 2.98
N ARG A 126 -4.42 20.03 2.91
CA ARG A 126 -5.78 20.06 2.35
C ARG A 126 -5.79 19.76 0.85
N GLU A 127 -4.83 20.29 0.10
CA GLU A 127 -4.69 20.02 -1.33
C GLU A 127 -4.39 18.54 -1.60
N GLU A 128 -3.48 17.93 -0.82
CA GLU A 128 -3.22 16.50 -0.92
C GLU A 128 -4.44 15.67 -0.53
N ALA A 129 -5.14 16.02 0.55
CA ALA A 129 -6.36 15.33 0.97
C ALA A 129 -7.42 15.40 -0.13
N ALA A 130 -7.56 16.53 -0.81
CA ALA A 130 -8.45 16.67 -1.97
C ALA A 130 -8.00 15.78 -3.14
N ARG A 131 -6.71 15.76 -3.48
CA ARG A 131 -6.14 14.87 -4.52
C ARG A 131 -6.42 13.40 -4.21
N LEU A 132 -6.23 12.99 -2.96
CA LEU A 132 -6.49 11.63 -2.49
C LEU A 132 -7.99 11.32 -2.57
N PHE A 133 -8.84 12.21 -2.07
CA PHE A 133 -10.28 12.02 -2.07
C PHE A 133 -10.84 11.91 -3.47
N GLU A 134 -10.37 12.70 -4.43
CA GLU A 134 -10.80 12.59 -5.82
C GLU A 134 -10.55 11.20 -6.41
N LYS A 135 -9.43 10.56 -6.05
CA LYS A 135 -9.15 9.17 -6.44
C LYS A 135 -9.95 8.15 -5.63
N LEU A 136 -10.14 8.39 -4.34
CA LEU A 136 -10.66 7.39 -3.41
C LEU A 136 -12.16 7.48 -3.14
N LYS A 137 -12.86 8.55 -3.55
CA LYS A 137 -14.28 8.79 -3.26
C LYS A 137 -15.24 7.72 -3.81
N LYS A 138 -14.79 6.88 -4.73
CA LYS A 138 -15.55 5.72 -5.27
C LYS A 138 -15.34 4.44 -4.48
N THR A 139 -14.39 4.45 -3.55
CA THR A 139 -14.21 3.41 -2.53
C THR A 139 -14.98 3.81 -1.26
N LYS A 140 -14.80 3.05 -0.17
CA LYS A 140 -15.42 3.34 1.15
C LYS A 140 -14.66 4.40 1.97
N ARG A 141 -13.71 5.14 1.38
CA ARG A 141 -12.86 6.09 2.09
C ARG A 141 -13.50 7.48 2.15
N THR A 142 -13.46 8.09 3.34
CA THR A 142 -14.01 9.44 3.57
C THR A 142 -12.95 10.52 3.32
N PHE A 143 -13.38 11.77 3.20
CA PHE A 143 -12.46 12.91 3.17
C PHE A 143 -11.63 13.00 4.45
N GLY A 144 -12.23 12.74 5.62
CA GLY A 144 -11.51 12.69 6.90
C GLY A 144 -10.41 11.62 6.93
N TYR A 145 -10.62 10.46 6.31
CA TYR A 145 -9.56 9.47 6.10
C TYR A 145 -8.42 10.02 5.21
N CYS A 146 -8.77 10.67 4.09
CA CYS A 146 -7.78 11.28 3.20
C CYS A 146 -6.96 12.36 3.91
N LEU A 147 -7.62 13.17 4.75
CA LEU A 147 -6.99 14.19 5.58
C LEU A 147 -6.00 13.58 6.58
N SER A 148 -6.32 12.41 7.15
CA SER A 148 -5.46 11.73 8.12
C SER A 148 -4.16 11.18 7.51
N ILE A 149 -4.18 10.77 6.23
CA ILE A 149 -3.00 10.19 5.56
C ILE A 149 -2.21 11.22 4.72
N ALA A 150 -2.81 12.37 4.40
CA ALA A 150 -2.21 13.40 3.55
C ALA A 150 -0.80 13.87 3.99
N PRO A 151 -0.51 14.09 5.29
CA PRO A 151 0.84 14.47 5.72
C PRO A 151 1.89 13.43 5.32
N THR A 152 1.59 12.15 5.56
CA THR A 152 2.49 11.02 5.26
C THR A 152 2.68 10.85 3.75
N THR A 153 1.60 10.94 2.96
CA THR A 153 1.69 10.80 1.50
C THR A 153 2.44 11.97 0.86
N LEU A 154 2.25 13.20 1.34
CA LEU A 154 3.04 14.37 0.91
C LEU A 154 4.52 14.15 1.13
N GLU A 155 4.88 13.71 2.34
CA GLU A 155 6.28 13.52 2.69
C GLU A 155 6.93 12.40 1.85
N ILE A 156 6.24 11.27 1.66
CA ILE A 156 6.69 10.18 0.78
C ILE A 156 6.87 10.68 -0.65
N ASN A 157 5.88 11.41 -1.19
CA ASN A 157 5.91 11.92 -2.55
C ASN A 157 6.99 12.97 -2.76
N LYS A 158 7.34 13.75 -1.74
CA LYS A 158 8.48 14.66 -1.74
C LYS A 158 9.80 13.90 -1.75
N LEU A 159 9.99 13.00 -0.79
CA LEU A 159 11.23 12.25 -0.61
C LEU A 159 11.57 11.37 -1.82
N LYS A 160 10.57 10.71 -2.43
CA LYS A 160 10.83 9.88 -3.61
C LYS A 160 11.38 10.70 -4.79
N ARG A 161 10.90 11.94 -4.97
CA ARG A 161 11.43 12.87 -5.99
C ARG A 161 12.84 13.33 -5.65
N GLU A 162 13.09 13.72 -4.41
CA GLU A 162 14.40 14.19 -3.95
C GLU A 162 15.49 13.11 -4.04
N GLN A 163 15.10 11.85 -3.92
CA GLN A 163 16.02 10.71 -3.90
C GLN A 163 16.08 9.93 -5.23
N ASP A 164 15.44 10.40 -6.30
CA ASP A 164 15.31 9.67 -7.58
C ASP A 164 14.85 8.22 -7.36
N ALA A 165 13.82 8.07 -6.52
CA ALA A 165 13.23 6.80 -6.15
C ALA A 165 11.86 6.61 -6.80
N ILE A 166 11.56 5.38 -7.18
CA ILE A 166 10.20 4.99 -7.62
C ILE A 166 9.55 4.06 -6.60
N ILE A 167 8.23 4.14 -6.51
CA ILE A 167 7.40 3.27 -5.69
C ILE A 167 6.58 2.36 -6.62
N LEU A 168 6.87 1.06 -6.55
CA LEU A 168 6.16 0.01 -7.27
C LEU A 168 5.17 -0.66 -6.31
N ALA A 169 3.87 -0.63 -6.60
CA ALA A 169 2.85 -1.24 -5.75
C ALA A 169 2.15 -2.40 -6.44
N HIS A 170 2.07 -3.54 -5.76
CA HIS A 170 1.24 -4.64 -6.22
C HIS A 170 -0.25 -4.30 -6.08
N SER A 171 -1.08 -4.85 -6.96
CA SER A 171 -2.54 -4.61 -6.98
C SER A 171 -3.27 -5.12 -5.73
N TYR A 172 -2.58 -5.86 -4.86
CA TYR A 172 -3.09 -6.30 -3.56
C TYR A 172 -2.72 -5.35 -2.42
N GLN A 173 -2.10 -4.21 -2.70
CA GLN A 173 -1.83 -3.18 -1.68
C GLN A 173 -3.11 -2.44 -1.28
N THR A 174 -3.04 -1.66 -0.20
CA THR A 174 -4.15 -0.81 0.22
C THR A 174 -4.24 0.44 -0.66
N THR A 175 -5.43 1.03 -0.75
CA THR A 175 -5.72 2.15 -1.66
C THR A 175 -4.89 3.41 -1.40
N ASP A 176 -4.52 3.64 -0.13
CA ASP A 176 -3.60 4.70 0.28
C ASP A 176 -2.20 4.51 -0.31
N ILE A 177 -1.72 3.26 -0.42
CA ILE A 177 -0.46 2.98 -1.10
C ILE A 177 -0.65 3.10 -2.62
N MET A 178 -1.64 2.38 -3.18
CA MET A 178 -1.87 2.30 -4.63
C MET A 178 -2.12 3.65 -5.29
N TYR A 179 -2.88 4.54 -4.64
CA TYR A 179 -3.31 5.81 -5.24
C TYR A 179 -2.76 7.05 -4.52
N GLY A 180 -2.21 6.86 -3.31
CA GLY A 180 -1.55 7.92 -2.57
C GLY A 180 -0.08 8.11 -2.97
N VAL A 181 0.70 7.03 -3.07
CA VAL A 181 2.17 7.15 -3.21
C VAL A 181 2.81 6.32 -4.33
N ALA A 182 2.15 5.29 -4.84
CA ALA A 182 2.70 4.47 -5.93
C ALA A 182 2.89 5.28 -7.22
N ASP A 183 4.02 5.06 -7.90
CA ASP A 183 4.28 5.57 -9.26
C ASP A 183 3.77 4.60 -10.31
N PHE A 184 3.89 3.30 -10.03
CA PHE A 184 3.42 2.23 -10.91
C PHE A 184 2.62 1.19 -10.11
N LEU A 185 1.50 0.76 -10.68
CA LEU A 185 0.58 -0.22 -10.13
C LEU A 185 0.47 -1.40 -11.09
N GLY A 186 0.63 -2.63 -10.61
CA GLY A 186 0.62 -3.80 -11.49
C GLY A 186 0.53 -5.15 -10.79
N ASP A 187 0.72 -6.20 -11.59
CA ASP A 187 0.93 -7.58 -11.14
C ASP A 187 2.43 -7.90 -11.04
N SER A 188 2.75 -9.16 -10.73
CA SER A 188 4.13 -9.59 -10.58
C SER A 188 4.99 -9.43 -11.82
N TYR A 189 4.44 -9.73 -13.00
CA TYR A 189 5.19 -9.67 -14.25
C TYR A 189 5.45 -8.22 -14.67
N GLY A 190 4.40 -7.39 -14.71
CA GLY A 190 4.48 -5.99 -15.13
C GLY A 190 5.41 -5.18 -14.24
N LEU A 191 5.32 -5.33 -12.92
CA LEU A 191 6.19 -4.60 -11.99
C LEU A 191 7.65 -5.05 -12.08
N SER A 192 7.91 -6.34 -12.33
CA SER A 192 9.28 -6.84 -12.53
C SER A 192 9.92 -6.26 -13.79
N LYS A 193 9.15 -6.12 -14.87
CA LYS A 193 9.59 -5.46 -16.10
C LYS A 193 9.88 -3.98 -15.88
N ILE A 194 8.99 -3.27 -15.19
CA ILE A 194 9.19 -1.84 -14.86
C ILE A 194 10.43 -1.67 -13.98
N ALA A 195 10.62 -2.52 -12.98
CA ALA A 195 11.81 -2.49 -12.13
C ALA A 195 13.09 -2.60 -12.95
N ALA A 196 13.14 -3.51 -13.92
CA ALA A 196 14.27 -3.69 -14.84
C ALA A 196 14.52 -2.45 -15.72
N GLU A 197 13.48 -1.94 -16.36
CA GLU A 197 13.59 -0.94 -17.44
C GLU A 197 13.70 0.51 -16.94
N HIS A 198 13.17 0.83 -15.76
CA HIS A 198 13.12 2.22 -15.27
C HIS A 198 14.50 2.76 -14.87
N SER A 199 14.78 4.04 -15.10
CA SER A 199 16.12 4.64 -14.87
C SER A 199 16.46 4.94 -13.40
N ALA A 200 15.46 4.96 -12.52
CA ALA A 200 15.61 5.31 -11.11
C ALA A 200 16.59 4.38 -10.39
N LYS A 201 17.43 4.94 -9.52
CA LYS A 201 18.46 4.18 -8.79
C LYS A 201 17.92 3.45 -7.56
N LYS A 202 16.81 3.94 -7.00
CA LYS A 202 16.16 3.40 -5.81
C LYS A 202 14.74 2.94 -6.13
N ILE A 203 14.40 1.73 -5.70
CA ILE A 203 13.08 1.14 -5.88
C ILE A 203 12.52 0.79 -4.50
N ILE A 204 11.38 1.39 -4.16
CA ILE A 204 10.56 0.94 -3.03
C ILE A 204 9.48 0.00 -3.57
N PHE A 205 9.67 -1.30 -3.37
CA PHE A 205 8.76 -2.33 -3.84
C PHE A 205 7.73 -2.67 -2.76
N CYS A 206 6.54 -2.09 -2.86
CA CYS A 206 5.41 -2.33 -1.95
C CYS A 206 4.72 -3.65 -2.29
N SER A 207 5.38 -4.76 -1.91
CA SER A 207 4.88 -6.13 -2.03
C SER A 207 5.61 -7.08 -1.07
N VAL A 208 5.32 -8.38 -1.20
CA VAL A 208 5.98 -9.47 -0.49
C VAL A 208 7.45 -9.66 -0.89
N HIS A 209 8.24 -10.27 0.00
CA HIS A 209 9.71 -10.32 -0.06
C HIS A 209 10.25 -10.84 -1.40
N PHE A 210 9.71 -11.95 -1.90
CA PHE A 210 10.19 -12.58 -3.13
C PHE A 210 10.04 -11.69 -4.38
N MET A 211 9.11 -10.73 -4.38
CA MET A 211 8.94 -9.79 -5.48
C MET A 211 10.03 -8.72 -5.45
N GLY A 212 10.41 -8.27 -4.24
CA GLY A 212 11.59 -7.44 -4.03
C GLY A 212 12.88 -8.16 -4.46
N GLU A 213 13.01 -9.45 -4.14
CA GLU A 213 14.12 -10.27 -4.64
C GLU A 213 14.14 -10.35 -6.18
N THR A 214 12.98 -10.57 -6.81
CA THR A 214 12.85 -10.61 -8.26
C THR A 214 13.28 -9.29 -8.90
N ALA A 215 12.84 -8.16 -8.34
CA ALA A 215 13.29 -6.84 -8.78
C ALA A 215 14.81 -6.66 -8.62
N LYS A 216 15.39 -7.11 -7.51
CA LYS A 216 16.86 -7.06 -7.29
C LYS A 216 17.63 -7.96 -8.25
N ILE A 217 17.09 -9.12 -8.62
CA ILE A 217 17.71 -10.00 -9.62
C ILE A 217 17.72 -9.35 -11.01
N LEU A 218 16.62 -8.68 -11.37
CA LEU A 218 16.48 -8.01 -12.68
C LEU A 218 17.15 -6.63 -12.75
N SER A 219 17.48 -6.03 -11.60
CA SER A 219 18.18 -4.75 -11.48
C SER A 219 19.28 -4.82 -10.40
N PRO A 220 20.34 -5.61 -10.64
CA PRO A 220 21.38 -5.85 -9.65
C PRO A 220 22.08 -4.57 -9.15
N GLU A 221 22.15 -3.55 -9.99
CA GLU A 221 22.77 -2.25 -9.71
C GLU A 221 21.90 -1.30 -8.89
N LYS A 222 20.58 -1.52 -8.83
CA LYS A 222 19.65 -0.63 -8.12
C LYS A 222 19.54 -1.00 -6.65
N GLU A 223 19.30 0.01 -5.81
CA GLU A 223 18.91 -0.22 -4.42
C GLU A 223 17.43 -0.61 -4.39
N VAL A 224 17.15 -1.85 -3.99
CA VAL A 224 15.78 -2.37 -3.90
C VAL A 224 15.41 -2.55 -2.45
N LEU A 225 14.32 -1.90 -2.06
CA LEU A 225 13.79 -1.87 -0.71
C LEU A 225 12.39 -2.46 -0.68
N ILE A 226 12.09 -3.25 0.34
CA ILE A 226 10.72 -3.64 0.68
C ILE A 226 10.32 -2.90 1.97
N PRO A 227 9.15 -2.25 2.03
CA PRO A 227 8.75 -1.52 3.24
C PRO A 227 8.66 -2.41 4.49
N ALA A 228 8.17 -3.63 4.35
CA ALA A 228 8.08 -4.60 5.44
C ALA A 228 8.45 -5.99 4.96
N VAL A 229 9.14 -6.77 5.80
CA VAL A 229 9.39 -8.18 5.53
C VAL A 229 8.07 -8.94 5.62
N ALA A 230 7.49 -9.24 4.47
CA ALA A 230 6.26 -10.00 4.33
C ALA A 230 6.54 -11.29 3.54
N GLY A 231 6.18 -12.43 4.13
CA GLY A 231 6.31 -13.75 3.51
C GLY A 231 5.23 -14.03 2.47
N CYS A 232 5.09 -15.30 2.09
CA CYS A 232 4.03 -15.77 1.21
C CYS A 232 3.90 -17.28 1.39
N SER A 233 2.69 -17.79 1.66
CA SER A 233 2.50 -19.23 1.92
C SER A 233 3.03 -20.12 0.81
N LEU A 234 2.94 -19.68 -0.45
CA LEU A 234 3.52 -20.38 -1.59
C LEU A 234 5.05 -20.37 -1.57
N ALA A 235 5.66 -19.20 -1.36
CA ALA A 235 7.11 -19.07 -1.37
C ALA A 235 7.76 -19.81 -0.20
N ASP A 236 7.10 -19.81 0.95
CA ASP A 236 7.54 -20.45 2.19
C ASP A 236 7.32 -21.98 2.15
N SER A 237 6.56 -22.50 1.17
CA SER A 237 6.25 -23.93 1.05
C SER A 237 7.37 -24.78 0.45
N ILE A 238 8.39 -24.18 -0.16
CA ILE A 238 9.46 -24.90 -0.87
C ILE A 238 10.82 -24.24 -0.66
N THR A 239 11.87 -25.04 -0.50
CA THR A 239 13.25 -24.57 -0.36
C THR A 239 14.13 -24.92 -1.57
N ALA A 240 15.28 -24.27 -1.70
CA ALA A 240 16.26 -24.62 -2.73
C ALA A 240 16.73 -26.10 -2.64
N LYS A 241 16.80 -26.65 -1.41
CA LYS A 241 17.16 -28.06 -1.21
C LYS A 241 16.08 -28.99 -1.73
N ASP A 242 14.81 -28.63 -1.58
CA ASP A 242 13.70 -29.40 -2.13
C ASP A 242 13.76 -29.47 -3.66
N VAL A 243 14.08 -28.35 -4.32
CA VAL A 243 14.29 -28.31 -5.78
C VAL A 243 15.44 -29.23 -6.21
N GLN A 244 16.55 -29.23 -5.48
CA GLN A 244 17.66 -30.15 -5.75
C GLN A 244 17.23 -31.62 -5.62
N ASN A 245 16.48 -31.95 -4.56
CA ASN A 245 15.96 -33.29 -4.36
C ASN A 245 14.96 -33.69 -5.48
N LEU A 246 14.18 -32.75 -6.01
CA LEU A 246 13.31 -32.98 -7.17
C LEU A 246 14.13 -33.28 -8.43
N LYS A 247 15.23 -32.56 -8.68
CA LYS A 247 16.14 -32.83 -9.81
C LYS A 247 16.78 -34.22 -9.72
N GLU A 248 17.17 -34.64 -8.52
CA GLU A 248 17.73 -35.97 -8.27
C GLU A 248 16.69 -37.09 -8.50
N LYS A 249 15.44 -36.88 -8.08
CA LYS A 249 14.34 -37.85 -8.25
C LYS A 249 13.83 -37.93 -9.70
N HIS A 250 13.93 -36.86 -10.47
CA HIS A 250 13.39 -36.74 -11.82
C HIS A 250 14.45 -36.19 -12.80
N PRO A 251 15.53 -36.94 -13.05
CA PRO A 251 16.62 -36.47 -13.89
C PRO A 251 16.14 -36.18 -15.32
N GLY A 252 16.45 -34.99 -15.84
CA GLY A 252 16.10 -34.56 -17.20
C GLY A 252 14.69 -33.97 -17.35
N VAL A 253 13.88 -33.93 -16.29
CA VAL A 253 12.56 -33.27 -16.29
C VAL A 253 12.74 -31.79 -15.95
N PRO A 254 12.31 -30.85 -16.81
CA PRO A 254 12.46 -29.41 -16.55
C PRO A 254 11.59 -28.95 -15.38
N ILE A 255 12.15 -28.07 -14.55
CA ILE A 255 11.47 -27.44 -13.41
C ILE A 255 11.00 -26.03 -13.78
N LEU A 256 9.68 -25.88 -13.90
CA LEU A 256 8.99 -24.62 -14.08
C LEU A 256 8.51 -24.09 -12.74
N THR A 257 8.97 -22.88 -12.42
CA THR A 257 8.85 -22.31 -11.08
C THR A 257 8.04 -21.04 -11.11
N TYR A 258 6.88 -21.07 -10.49
CA TYR A 258 6.08 -19.88 -10.31
C TYR A 258 6.89 -18.83 -9.53
N VAL A 259 6.83 -17.56 -9.96
CA VAL A 259 7.60 -16.45 -9.37
C VAL A 259 7.34 -16.26 -7.88
N ASN A 260 6.26 -16.82 -7.33
CA ASN A 260 5.91 -16.84 -5.91
C ASN A 260 6.79 -17.83 -5.11
N THR A 261 8.12 -17.63 -5.17
CA THR A 261 9.19 -18.47 -4.60
C THR A 261 10.40 -17.63 -4.24
N SER A 262 11.29 -18.08 -3.36
CA SER A 262 12.50 -17.32 -3.01
C SER A 262 13.50 -17.22 -4.18
N ALA A 263 14.42 -16.25 -4.10
CA ALA A 263 15.55 -16.15 -5.03
C ALA A 263 16.39 -17.44 -5.09
N GLU A 264 16.59 -18.11 -3.96
CA GLU A 264 17.36 -19.36 -3.89
C GLU A 264 16.67 -20.49 -4.64
N VAL A 265 15.34 -20.60 -4.53
CA VAL A 265 14.54 -21.55 -5.31
C VAL A 265 14.67 -21.24 -6.80
N LYS A 266 14.52 -19.97 -7.21
CA LYS A 266 14.71 -19.55 -8.61
C LYS A 266 16.11 -19.89 -9.15
N ALA A 267 17.14 -19.80 -8.31
CA ALA A 267 18.52 -20.15 -8.66
C ALA A 267 18.72 -21.66 -8.90
N GLN A 268 17.88 -22.52 -8.33
CA GLN A 268 17.88 -23.95 -8.62
C GLN A 268 16.93 -24.33 -9.75
N SER A 269 16.13 -23.40 -10.26
CA SER A 269 15.05 -23.69 -11.21
C SER A 269 15.51 -23.55 -12.67
N ASP A 270 14.82 -24.23 -13.59
CA ASP A 270 15.21 -24.17 -15.00
C ASP A 270 14.57 -22.97 -15.71
N ILE A 271 13.29 -22.68 -15.41
CA ILE A 271 12.52 -21.57 -16.01
C ILE A 271 11.54 -21.03 -14.95
N CYS A 272 11.46 -19.70 -14.79
CA CYS A 272 10.40 -19.08 -13.99
C CYS A 272 9.11 -18.91 -14.81
N VAL A 273 7.96 -18.82 -14.15
CA VAL A 273 6.66 -18.52 -14.79
C VAL A 273 5.80 -17.63 -13.91
N THR A 274 4.78 -17.01 -14.47
CA THR A 274 3.70 -16.29 -13.77
C THR A 274 2.34 -16.93 -14.11
N SER A 275 1.28 -16.54 -13.41
CA SER A 275 -0.09 -16.96 -13.75
C SER A 275 -0.54 -16.53 -15.14
N SER A 276 0.09 -15.50 -15.72
CA SER A 276 -0.24 -15.01 -17.07
C SER A 276 0.49 -15.73 -18.21
N ASN A 277 1.64 -16.38 -17.97
CA ASN A 277 2.44 -17.01 -19.03
C ASN A 277 2.70 -18.51 -18.86
N ALA A 278 2.33 -19.12 -17.72
CA ALA A 278 2.65 -20.51 -17.41
C ALA A 278 2.19 -21.50 -18.48
N LEU A 279 0.93 -21.41 -18.93
CA LEU A 279 0.40 -22.31 -19.96
C LEU A 279 1.17 -22.19 -21.28
N LYS A 280 1.44 -20.95 -21.73
CA LYS A 280 2.20 -20.68 -22.95
C LYS A 280 3.60 -21.31 -22.88
N ILE A 281 4.29 -21.14 -21.74
CA ILE A 281 5.64 -21.68 -21.54
C ILE A 281 5.58 -23.21 -21.49
N ILE A 282 4.63 -23.81 -20.75
CA ILE A 282 4.42 -25.27 -20.70
C ILE A 282 4.29 -25.84 -22.12
N GLU A 283 3.43 -25.28 -22.95
CA GLU A 283 3.19 -25.76 -24.32
C GLU A 283 4.40 -25.58 -25.24
N SER A 284 5.23 -24.55 -25.00
CA SER A 284 6.41 -24.27 -25.84
C SER A 284 7.57 -25.27 -25.65
N LEU A 285 7.59 -26.00 -24.53
CA LEU A 285 8.70 -26.89 -24.21
C LEU A 285 8.58 -28.22 -24.97
N PRO A 286 9.69 -28.81 -25.43
CA PRO A 286 9.67 -30.08 -26.15
C PRO A 286 9.36 -31.29 -25.23
N ASN A 287 9.43 -31.10 -23.91
CA ASN A 287 9.30 -32.17 -22.92
C ASN A 287 7.83 -32.61 -22.70
N ASP A 288 7.59 -33.91 -22.58
CA ASP A 288 6.27 -34.46 -22.26
C ASP A 288 5.94 -34.41 -20.76
N GLU A 289 6.97 -34.43 -19.90
CA GLU A 289 6.84 -34.26 -18.46
C GLU A 289 7.50 -32.95 -18.01
N ILE A 290 6.86 -32.26 -17.07
CA ILE A 290 7.32 -31.00 -16.50
C ILE A 290 7.07 -31.03 -14.99
N ILE A 291 8.04 -30.58 -14.19
CA ILE A 291 7.82 -30.29 -12.77
C ILE A 291 7.30 -28.85 -12.65
N PHE A 292 6.18 -28.66 -11.96
CA PHE A 292 5.59 -27.35 -11.72
C PHE A 292 5.52 -27.08 -10.22
N ILE A 293 6.16 -25.99 -9.78
CA ILE A 293 6.25 -25.61 -8.37
C ILE A 293 5.91 -24.12 -8.14
N PRO A 294 5.52 -23.70 -6.93
CA PRO A 294 5.13 -24.54 -5.80
C PRO A 294 3.62 -24.80 -5.73
N ASP A 295 2.82 -24.12 -6.56
CA ASP A 295 1.37 -24.08 -6.41
C ASP A 295 0.67 -25.30 -7.03
N MET A 296 0.18 -26.19 -6.18
CA MET A 296 -0.53 -27.40 -6.58
C MET A 296 -1.86 -27.11 -7.27
N LEU A 297 -2.60 -26.09 -6.82
CA LEU A 297 -3.93 -25.78 -7.35
C LEU A 297 -3.81 -25.22 -8.76
N MET A 298 -2.91 -24.27 -8.97
CA MET A 298 -2.55 -23.78 -10.30
C MET A 298 -2.04 -24.91 -11.18
N GLY A 299 -1.18 -25.78 -10.65
CA GLY A 299 -0.69 -26.97 -11.36
C GLY A 299 -1.83 -27.88 -11.83
N HIS A 300 -2.80 -28.19 -10.98
CA HIS A 300 -3.98 -28.98 -11.35
C HIS A 300 -4.85 -28.29 -12.40
N ASN A 301 -5.01 -26.98 -12.30
CA ASN A 301 -5.79 -26.21 -13.27
C ASN A 301 -5.09 -26.17 -14.64
N LEU A 302 -3.77 -26.01 -14.67
CA LEU A 302 -2.96 -26.08 -15.89
C LEU A 302 -2.95 -27.47 -16.51
N GLN A 303 -2.89 -28.53 -15.70
CA GLN A 303 -2.93 -29.93 -16.17
C GLN A 303 -4.17 -30.24 -17.02
N LYS A 304 -5.31 -29.59 -16.74
CA LYS A 304 -6.53 -29.74 -17.55
C LYS A 304 -6.42 -29.11 -18.95
N LEU A 305 -5.50 -28.16 -19.13
CA LEU A 305 -5.32 -27.36 -20.33
C LEU A 305 -4.17 -27.82 -21.22
N THR A 306 -3.35 -28.76 -20.73
CA THR A 306 -2.21 -29.33 -21.45
C THR A 306 -2.29 -30.85 -21.52
N LYS A 307 -1.73 -31.44 -22.58
CA LYS A 307 -1.52 -32.89 -22.67
C LYS A 307 -0.23 -33.35 -21.98
N LYS A 308 0.67 -32.41 -21.65
CA LYS A 308 1.91 -32.69 -20.93
C LYS A 308 1.59 -33.11 -19.50
N LYS A 309 2.40 -33.98 -18.92
CA LYS A 309 2.25 -34.44 -17.55
C LYS A 309 2.95 -33.48 -16.59
N LEU A 310 2.21 -32.94 -15.64
CA LEU A 310 2.73 -32.03 -14.62
C LEU A 310 2.97 -32.79 -13.31
N ILE A 311 4.20 -32.77 -12.83
CA ILE A 311 4.61 -33.24 -11.51
C ILE A 311 4.54 -32.04 -10.56
N LEU A 312 3.70 -32.10 -9.54
CA LEU A 312 3.36 -30.93 -8.72
C LEU A 312 4.01 -30.99 -7.34
N TRP A 313 4.39 -29.82 -6.84
CA TRP A 313 4.61 -29.59 -5.41
C TRP A 313 3.29 -29.28 -4.71
N ASP A 314 3.18 -29.56 -3.41
CA ASP A 314 1.94 -29.51 -2.62
C ASP A 314 1.68 -28.15 -1.94
N GLY A 315 2.32 -27.09 -2.43
CA GLY A 315 2.12 -25.72 -1.92
C GLY A 315 0.78 -25.14 -2.35
N VAL A 316 0.20 -24.28 -1.50
CA VAL A 316 -1.09 -23.63 -1.75
C VAL A 316 -1.10 -22.17 -1.26
N CYS A 317 -1.87 -21.33 -1.96
CA CYS A 317 -2.12 -19.96 -1.53
C CYS A 317 -3.25 -19.93 -0.50
N ILE A 318 -2.94 -19.52 0.74
CA ILE A 318 -3.91 -19.45 1.84
C ILE A 318 -5.09 -18.49 1.60
N VAL A 319 -5.00 -17.65 0.56
CA VAL A 319 -6.06 -16.72 0.16
C VAL A 319 -7.00 -17.40 -0.83
N HIS A 320 -6.44 -18.00 -1.88
CA HIS A 320 -7.22 -18.55 -2.99
C HIS A 320 -7.82 -19.93 -2.70
N GLU A 321 -7.25 -20.69 -1.76
CA GLU A 321 -7.81 -21.97 -1.32
C GLU A 321 -9.13 -21.83 -0.56
N GLN A 322 -9.40 -20.65 0.02
CA GLN A 322 -10.58 -20.41 0.87
C GLN A 322 -11.88 -20.24 0.07
N PHE A 323 -11.79 -20.07 -1.25
CA PHE A 323 -12.97 -19.89 -2.09
C PHE A 323 -13.68 -21.23 -2.37
N ASP A 324 -15.00 -21.24 -2.21
CA ASP A 324 -15.84 -22.41 -2.40
C ASP A 324 -16.85 -22.19 -3.53
N LYS A 325 -17.03 -23.19 -4.40
CA LYS A 325 -18.05 -23.21 -5.46
C LYS A 325 -19.47 -22.90 -4.98
N ARG A 326 -19.77 -23.15 -3.69
CA ARG A 326 -21.06 -22.81 -3.06
C ARG A 326 -21.31 -21.30 -3.08
N ALA A 327 -20.28 -20.48 -2.87
CA ALA A 327 -20.38 -19.03 -2.98
C ALA A 327 -20.71 -18.60 -4.42
N VAL A 328 -20.04 -19.21 -5.40
CA VAL A 328 -20.30 -18.97 -6.84
C VAL A 328 -21.75 -19.28 -7.19
N LYS A 329 -22.26 -20.46 -6.79
CA LYS A 329 -23.67 -20.85 -7.02
C LYS A 329 -24.65 -19.87 -6.39
N LYS A 330 -24.38 -19.41 -5.16
CA LYS A 330 -25.22 -18.44 -4.47
C LYS A 330 -25.27 -17.11 -5.22
N ILE A 331 -24.12 -16.60 -5.67
CA ILE A 331 -24.06 -15.35 -6.43
C ILE A 331 -24.77 -15.49 -7.79
N ARG A 332 -24.57 -16.58 -8.52
CA ARG A 332 -25.30 -16.81 -9.80
C ARG A 332 -26.82 -16.87 -9.60
N ALA A 333 -27.30 -17.44 -8.50
CA ALA A 333 -28.72 -17.49 -8.20
C ALA A 333 -29.30 -16.11 -7.84
N GLN A 334 -28.55 -15.28 -7.11
CA GLN A 334 -29.00 -13.95 -6.68
C GLN A 334 -28.80 -12.87 -7.76
N PHE A 335 -27.76 -12.99 -8.58
CA PHE A 335 -27.37 -12.02 -9.60
C PHE A 335 -27.01 -12.76 -10.92
N PRO A 336 -28.00 -13.21 -11.71
CA PRO A 336 -27.79 -14.09 -12.86
C PRO A 336 -26.90 -13.53 -13.98
N HIS A 337 -26.81 -12.21 -14.09
CA HIS A 337 -26.01 -11.52 -15.12
C HIS A 337 -24.57 -11.21 -14.68
N THR A 338 -24.20 -11.51 -13.43
CA THR A 338 -22.85 -11.25 -12.90
C THR A 338 -21.82 -12.11 -13.62
N LYS A 339 -20.73 -11.47 -14.07
CA LYS A 339 -19.54 -12.16 -14.58
C LYS A 339 -18.63 -12.54 -13.44
N ILE A 340 -18.30 -13.82 -13.31
CA ILE A 340 -17.50 -14.36 -12.23
C ILE A 340 -16.12 -14.70 -12.79
N LEU A 341 -15.08 -14.09 -12.24
CA LEU A 341 -13.70 -14.27 -12.67
C LEU A 341 -12.88 -14.84 -11.51
N ALA A 342 -12.04 -15.84 -11.75
CA ALA A 342 -11.19 -16.45 -10.72
C ALA A 342 -9.72 -16.47 -11.10
N HIS A 343 -8.87 -16.43 -10.08
CA HIS A 343 -7.44 -16.63 -10.25
C HIS A 343 -7.09 -18.11 -10.44
N TYR A 344 -6.03 -18.42 -11.20
CA TYR A 344 -5.54 -19.79 -11.42
C TYR A 344 -5.19 -20.55 -10.13
N GLU A 345 -4.93 -19.85 -9.03
CA GLU A 345 -4.57 -20.42 -7.72
C GLU A 345 -5.82 -20.95 -6.96
N CYS A 346 -7.03 -20.78 -7.48
CA CYS A 346 -8.24 -21.30 -6.85
C CYS A 346 -8.42 -22.81 -7.05
N THR A 347 -9.23 -23.43 -6.19
CA THR A 347 -9.53 -24.87 -6.28
C THR A 347 -10.15 -25.22 -7.64
N PRO A 348 -9.87 -26.42 -8.20
CA PRO A 348 -10.47 -26.86 -9.47
C PRO A 348 -12.00 -26.75 -9.49
N SER A 349 -12.64 -26.97 -8.34
CA SER A 349 -14.09 -26.88 -8.20
C SER A 349 -14.66 -25.47 -8.37
N VAL A 350 -13.87 -24.44 -8.04
CA VAL A 350 -14.21 -23.03 -8.29
C VAL A 350 -13.95 -22.70 -9.75
N ILE A 351 -12.78 -23.07 -10.28
CA ILE A 351 -12.38 -22.84 -11.67
C ILE A 351 -13.43 -23.37 -12.66
N ASP A 352 -13.98 -24.55 -12.41
CA ASP A 352 -14.99 -25.17 -13.28
C ASP A 352 -16.37 -24.46 -13.25
N SER A 353 -16.53 -23.41 -12.44
CA SER A 353 -17.81 -22.73 -12.20
C SER A 353 -17.85 -21.24 -12.57
N VAL A 354 -16.74 -20.70 -13.09
CA VAL A 354 -16.57 -19.28 -13.40
C VAL A 354 -16.56 -18.99 -14.90
N ASP A 355 -16.70 -17.72 -15.27
CA ASP A 355 -16.75 -17.26 -16.67
C ASP A 355 -15.35 -16.95 -17.25
N LEU A 356 -14.36 -16.68 -16.39
CA LEU A 356 -12.96 -16.46 -16.75
C LEU A 356 -12.04 -17.03 -15.67
N VAL A 357 -10.92 -17.62 -16.11
CA VAL A 357 -9.81 -18.03 -15.26
C VAL A 357 -8.56 -17.31 -15.77
N GLY A 358 -7.85 -16.59 -14.89
CA GLY A 358 -6.73 -15.77 -15.34
C GLY A 358 -5.87 -15.21 -14.21
N SER A 359 -4.80 -14.50 -14.58
CA SER A 359 -4.04 -13.64 -13.67
C SER A 359 -4.86 -12.42 -13.23
N THR A 360 -4.33 -11.67 -12.27
CA THR A 360 -4.88 -10.36 -11.89
C THR A 360 -5.04 -9.41 -13.09
N SER A 361 -4.06 -9.35 -13.99
CA SER A 361 -4.12 -8.50 -15.17
C SER A 361 -5.17 -8.98 -16.16
N ASP A 362 -5.33 -10.29 -16.33
CA ASP A 362 -6.38 -10.85 -17.21
C ASP A 362 -7.78 -10.49 -16.70
N MET A 363 -8.00 -10.58 -15.38
CA MET A 363 -9.26 -10.18 -14.76
C MET A 363 -9.55 -8.68 -14.94
N LEU A 364 -8.54 -7.82 -14.74
CA LEU A 364 -8.70 -6.38 -14.92
C LEU A 364 -8.99 -6.00 -16.38
N ASN A 365 -8.27 -6.61 -17.33
CA ASN A 365 -8.52 -6.41 -18.76
C ASN A 365 -9.93 -6.89 -19.15
N TYR A 366 -10.37 -8.03 -18.62
CA TYR A 366 -11.73 -8.52 -18.85
C TYR A 366 -12.78 -7.55 -18.31
N VAL A 367 -12.62 -7.01 -17.10
CA VAL A 367 -13.55 -6.02 -16.53
C VAL A 367 -13.60 -4.75 -17.37
N LYS A 368 -12.45 -4.30 -17.87
CA LYS A 368 -12.32 -3.11 -18.72
C LYS A 368 -13.07 -3.29 -20.05
N ASP A 369 -12.86 -4.42 -20.71
CA ASP A 369 -13.31 -4.63 -22.09
C ASP A 369 -14.72 -5.23 -22.18
N ASN A 370 -15.19 -5.89 -21.11
CA ASN A 370 -16.51 -6.51 -21.09
C ASN A 370 -17.62 -5.50 -20.76
N PRO A 371 -18.77 -5.52 -21.45
CA PRO A 371 -19.86 -4.56 -21.23
C PRO A 371 -20.66 -4.81 -19.96
N SER A 372 -20.53 -5.96 -19.29
CA SER A 372 -21.26 -6.24 -18.05
C SER A 372 -21.04 -5.14 -17.01
N GLU A 373 -22.07 -4.85 -16.22
CA GLU A 373 -21.99 -3.94 -15.09
C GLU A 373 -21.61 -4.66 -13.80
N HIS A 374 -21.92 -5.96 -13.68
CA HIS A 374 -21.76 -6.70 -12.43
C HIS A 374 -20.68 -7.78 -12.55
N TYR A 375 -19.75 -7.79 -11.58
CA TYR A 375 -18.64 -8.75 -11.52
C TYR A 375 -18.49 -9.33 -10.12
N MET A 376 -18.08 -10.59 -10.04
CA MET A 376 -17.56 -11.21 -8.82
C MET A 376 -16.10 -11.60 -9.09
N LEU A 377 -15.19 -11.07 -8.27
CA LEU A 377 -13.76 -11.31 -8.39
C LEU A 377 -13.33 -12.30 -7.30
N ILE A 378 -12.96 -13.49 -7.72
CA ILE A 378 -12.49 -14.56 -6.84
C ILE A 378 -10.97 -14.49 -6.75
N THR A 379 -10.52 -13.50 -5.99
CA THR A 379 -9.11 -13.20 -5.73
C THR A 379 -8.97 -12.29 -4.50
N GLU A 380 -7.79 -11.71 -4.28
CA GLU A 380 -7.52 -10.79 -3.16
C GLU A 380 -8.31 -9.48 -3.27
N CYS A 381 -8.74 -8.93 -2.13
CA CYS A 381 -9.61 -7.75 -2.05
C CYS A 381 -9.07 -6.47 -2.70
N GLY A 382 -7.75 -6.29 -2.82
CA GLY A 382 -7.15 -5.12 -3.46
C GLY A 382 -7.59 -4.96 -4.92
N ILE A 383 -7.92 -6.05 -5.61
CA ILE A 383 -8.44 -5.99 -6.99
C ILE A 383 -9.86 -5.41 -7.02
N THR A 384 -10.67 -5.72 -6.00
CA THR A 384 -12.01 -5.15 -5.88
C THR A 384 -11.92 -3.63 -5.70
N ASP A 385 -11.05 -3.16 -4.81
CA ASP A 385 -10.84 -1.72 -4.59
C ASP A 385 -10.29 -1.03 -5.86
N ARG A 386 -9.39 -1.71 -6.58
CA ARG A 386 -8.82 -1.24 -7.84
C ARG A 386 -9.89 -1.09 -8.92
N VAL A 387 -10.74 -2.11 -9.11
CA VAL A 387 -11.84 -2.06 -10.09
C VAL A 387 -12.83 -0.95 -9.74
N GLN A 388 -13.21 -0.80 -8.47
CA GLN A 388 -14.12 0.27 -8.05
C GLN A 388 -13.54 1.67 -8.28
N THR A 389 -12.22 1.81 -8.16
CA THR A 389 -11.52 3.08 -8.38
C THR A 389 -11.37 3.40 -9.88
N GLU A 390 -10.95 2.43 -10.69
CA GLU A 390 -10.63 2.63 -12.11
C GLU A 390 -11.88 2.54 -13.02
N PHE A 391 -12.89 1.79 -12.61
CA PHE A 391 -14.11 1.53 -13.41
C PHE A 391 -15.38 1.76 -12.57
N PRO A 392 -15.74 3.02 -12.26
CA PRO A 392 -16.81 3.35 -11.31
C PRO A 392 -18.22 2.88 -11.73
N ASN A 393 -18.42 2.55 -13.01
CA ASN A 393 -19.67 1.99 -13.53
C ASN A 393 -19.72 0.45 -13.44
N LYS A 394 -18.69 -0.19 -12.88
CA LYS A 394 -18.62 -1.63 -12.68
C LYS A 394 -18.82 -1.94 -11.20
N HIS A 395 -19.83 -2.72 -10.90
CA HIS A 395 -20.25 -3.10 -9.55
C HIS A 395 -19.67 -4.46 -9.17
N ILE A 396 -18.98 -4.50 -8.03
CA ILE A 396 -18.45 -5.73 -7.47
C ILE A 396 -19.48 -6.37 -6.52
N VAL A 397 -19.73 -7.65 -6.75
CA VAL A 397 -20.68 -8.49 -6.01
C VAL A 397 -19.91 -9.60 -5.30
N GLY A 398 -20.32 -9.91 -4.06
CA GLY A 398 -19.75 -10.99 -3.26
C GLY A 398 -18.59 -10.54 -2.37
N SER A 399 -17.95 -11.51 -1.74
CA SER A 399 -16.82 -11.32 -0.83
C SER A 399 -15.50 -11.70 -1.48
N CYS A 400 -14.47 -10.92 -1.19
CA CYS A 400 -13.08 -11.21 -1.50
C CYS A 400 -12.34 -11.70 -0.23
N GLN A 401 -11.09 -12.14 -0.38
CA GLN A 401 -10.22 -12.52 0.74
C GLN A 401 -9.03 -11.57 0.87
N LEU A 402 -8.58 -11.31 2.09
CA LEU A 402 -7.43 -10.44 2.35
C LEU A 402 -6.16 -11.26 2.48
N CYS A 403 -5.10 -10.85 1.78
CA CYS A 403 -3.78 -11.45 1.98
C CYS A 403 -3.10 -10.80 3.20
N PRO A 404 -2.91 -11.51 4.33
CA PRO A 404 -2.33 -10.91 5.54
C PRO A 404 -0.90 -10.41 5.31
N TYR A 405 -0.15 -11.06 4.41
CA TYR A 405 1.21 -10.64 4.05
C TYR A 405 1.23 -9.32 3.28
N MET A 406 0.37 -9.15 2.27
CA MET A 406 0.29 -7.92 1.48
C MET A 406 -0.14 -6.73 2.34
N LYS A 407 -1.09 -6.93 3.27
CA LYS A 407 -1.60 -5.88 4.17
C LYS A 407 -0.69 -5.56 5.35
N LYS A 408 0.47 -6.21 5.46
CA LYS A 408 1.48 -5.86 6.47
C LYS A 408 2.14 -4.52 6.18
N ILE A 409 2.19 -4.12 4.91
CA ILE A 409 2.85 -2.89 4.46
C ILE A 409 1.97 -1.68 4.75
N LYS A 410 2.56 -0.64 5.34
CA LYS A 410 1.90 0.64 5.61
C LYS A 410 2.69 1.83 5.06
N LEU A 411 2.07 3.01 5.04
CA LEU A 411 2.74 4.25 4.60
C LEU A 411 3.96 4.59 5.48
N GLU A 412 3.90 4.32 6.78
CA GLU A 412 5.01 4.60 7.72
C GLU A 412 6.23 3.74 7.43
N ASP A 413 6.01 2.51 6.95
CA ASP A 413 7.08 1.60 6.53
C ASP A 413 7.79 2.12 5.26
N ILE A 414 7.01 2.65 4.32
CA ILE A 414 7.53 3.29 3.09
C ILE A 414 8.35 4.53 3.45
N LEU A 415 7.82 5.36 4.35
CA LEU A 415 8.50 6.56 4.84
C LEU A 415 9.82 6.20 5.54
N THR A 416 9.83 5.14 6.35
CA THR A 416 11.05 4.61 6.97
C THR A 416 12.07 4.17 5.91
N ALA A 417 11.63 3.43 4.90
CA ALA A 417 12.50 2.96 3.82
C ALA A 417 13.12 4.11 3.01
N LEU A 418 12.41 5.23 2.85
CA LEU A 418 12.92 6.43 2.19
C LEU A 418 13.88 7.24 3.07
N LYS A 419 13.58 7.42 4.36
CA LYS A 419 14.37 8.28 5.26
C LYS A 419 15.63 7.59 5.79
N ASN A 420 15.47 6.40 6.37
CA ASN A 420 16.53 5.66 7.03
C ASN A 420 16.19 4.16 7.01
N PRO A 421 16.45 3.49 5.87
CA PRO A 421 16.01 2.11 5.69
C PRO A 421 16.65 1.19 6.73
N ARG A 422 15.82 0.35 7.34
CA ARG A 422 16.29 -0.70 8.24
C ARG A 422 16.99 -1.80 7.42
N LYS A 423 17.89 -2.56 8.07
CA LYS A 423 18.61 -3.66 7.39
C LYS A 423 17.68 -4.71 6.78
N ASP A 424 16.55 -4.99 7.43
CA ASP A 424 15.54 -5.95 6.97
C ASP A 424 14.70 -5.43 5.79
N GLN A 425 14.73 -4.12 5.50
CA GLN A 425 14.05 -3.54 4.35
C GLN A 425 14.90 -3.61 3.08
N ILE A 426 16.23 -3.80 3.19
CA ILE A 426 17.14 -3.77 2.05
C ILE A 426 17.29 -5.18 1.48
N ILE A 427 16.92 -5.37 0.22
CA ILE A 427 17.10 -6.65 -0.47
C ILE A 427 18.57 -6.82 -0.88
N ASN A 428 19.23 -7.77 -0.21
CA ASN A 428 20.60 -8.17 -0.51
C ASN A 428 20.63 -9.63 -0.92
N LEU A 429 21.20 -9.92 -2.09
CA LEU A 429 21.33 -11.27 -2.62
C LEU A 429 22.80 -11.59 -2.88
N GLY A 430 23.21 -12.82 -2.57
CA GLY A 430 24.55 -13.31 -2.91
C GLY A 430 24.75 -13.34 -4.43
N LYS A 431 25.98 -13.06 -4.90
CA LYS A 431 26.31 -12.98 -6.34
C LYS A 431 25.90 -14.24 -7.10
N GLU A 432 26.14 -15.41 -6.52
CA GLU A 432 25.81 -16.70 -7.14
C GLU A 432 24.30 -16.90 -7.29
N VAL A 433 23.52 -16.64 -6.23
CA VAL A 433 22.05 -16.71 -6.27
C VAL A 433 21.50 -15.76 -7.31
N LEU A 434 22.00 -14.53 -7.34
CA LEU A 434 21.58 -13.52 -8.32
C LEU A 434 21.82 -13.99 -9.76
N GLN A 435 23.04 -14.44 -10.06
CA GLN A 435 23.40 -14.90 -11.41
C GLN A 435 22.56 -16.12 -11.84
N LYS A 436 22.39 -17.11 -10.97
CA LYS A 436 21.63 -18.32 -11.28
C LYS A 436 20.13 -18.05 -11.42
N ALA A 437 19.54 -17.27 -10.50
CA ALA A 437 18.13 -16.91 -10.57
C ALA A 437 17.81 -16.03 -11.78
N LYS A 438 18.75 -15.19 -12.21
CA LYS A 438 18.60 -14.39 -13.42
C LYS A 438 18.43 -15.27 -14.66
N ILE A 439 19.12 -16.40 -14.76
CA ILE A 439 18.98 -17.32 -15.92
C ILE A 439 17.54 -17.84 -16.05
N SER A 440 16.91 -18.26 -14.96
CA SER A 440 15.55 -18.80 -15.01
C SER A 440 14.49 -17.72 -15.28
N LEU A 441 14.71 -16.49 -14.79
CA LEU A 441 13.86 -15.33 -15.10
C LEU A 441 14.04 -14.82 -16.54
N ASP A 442 15.27 -14.79 -17.06
CA ASP A 442 15.53 -14.36 -18.44
C ASP A 442 14.89 -15.32 -19.44
N LYS A 443 14.96 -16.63 -19.19
CA LYS A 443 14.24 -17.64 -19.99
C LYS A 443 12.72 -17.44 -19.97
N MET A 444 12.15 -17.11 -18.80
CA MET A 444 10.73 -16.76 -18.71
C MET A 444 10.41 -15.60 -19.65
N MET A 445 11.21 -14.54 -19.61
CA MET A 445 11.02 -13.33 -20.43
C MET A 445 11.18 -13.60 -21.92
N GLU A 446 12.13 -14.46 -22.31
CA GLU A 446 12.35 -14.88 -23.69
C GLU A 446 11.15 -15.67 -24.25
N LEU A 447 10.67 -16.67 -23.52
CA LEU A 447 9.57 -17.54 -23.94
C LEU A 447 8.18 -16.90 -23.81
N SER A 448 8.08 -15.76 -23.11
CA SER A 448 6.83 -15.01 -22.97
C SER A 448 6.51 -14.13 -24.18
N LYS A 449 7.48 -13.85 -25.06
CA LYS A 449 7.33 -12.95 -26.23
C LYS A 449 6.39 -13.49 -27.30
#